data_AF-A0A2H6GSS3-F1
#
_entry.id   AF-A0A2H6GSS3-F1
#
_cell.length_a   1.000
_cell.length_b   1.000
_cell.length_c   1.000
_cell.angle_alpha   90.00
_cell.angle_beta   90.00
_cell.angle_gamma   90.00
#
_symmetry.space_group_name_H-M   'P 1'
#
loop_
_entity.id
_entity.type
_entity.pdbx_description
1 polymer ?
#
loop_
_entity_poly.entity_id
_entity_poly.type
_entity_poly.pdbx_seq_one_letter_code
_entity_poly.pdbx_strand_id
1 'polypeptide(L)'
;MDKKIISPKLNEKKYFFLWILTLLILVIVAGIGVFNILKGKSSGTKSNTSEQANSADNSEISEFKKALLPAEGIILPVRWNDLGKRLTETGVIDEQKLIAIYDQRGGLSEEDKKLLYDSDNGNIIITAQNSGFLLNLLWALGLGNKNPVLEKGPMQDPKYKGADRFASTGGWSIAKGNAMDHYSKHKFITLTPTQQELVEKVSKNIYRPCCGNSTYFPDCNHGMAMLGFLQLMASQGMAEEEMYKTALTVNTFWFPDAYLTIAKYFQKKKVAWEDVNPKNVLGLEYSSASGYKQVMTEVNPVQSQGGKRCGV
;
A
#
# COMPACT_ATOMS: atom_id res chain seq x y z
N MET A 1 -60.23 -52.34 42.94
CA MET A 1 -59.17 -51.35 43.23
C MET A 1 -58.92 -50.58 41.95
N ASP A 2 -59.63 -49.47 41.79
CA ASP A 2 -59.87 -48.82 40.51
C ASP A 2 -58.73 -47.90 40.08
N LYS A 3 -58.23 -48.11 38.86
CA LYS A 3 -57.30 -47.18 38.19
C LYS A 3 -58.10 -45.98 37.66
N LYS A 4 -57.93 -44.82 38.29
CA LYS A 4 -58.36 -43.53 37.70
C LYS A 4 -57.43 -43.14 36.55
N ILE A 5 -57.97 -43.09 35.34
CA ILE A 5 -57.34 -42.47 34.18
C ILE A 5 -57.47 -40.95 34.33
N ILE A 6 -56.34 -40.25 34.41
CA ILE A 6 -56.29 -38.79 34.37
C ILE A 6 -55.88 -38.41 32.94
N SER A 7 -56.83 -37.89 32.16
CA SER A 7 -56.55 -37.26 30.86
C SER A 7 -55.85 -35.91 31.07
N PRO A 8 -54.75 -35.60 30.36
CA PRO A 8 -54.13 -34.29 30.46
C PRO A 8 -55.04 -33.22 29.83
N LYS A 9 -55.36 -32.18 30.60
CA LYS A 9 -56.03 -30.97 30.08
C LYS A 9 -55.07 -30.26 29.11
N LEU A 10 -55.46 -30.20 27.83
CA LEU A 10 -54.77 -29.43 26.81
C LEU A 10 -54.83 -27.93 27.16
N ASN A 11 -53.67 -27.28 27.20
CA ASN A 11 -53.54 -25.86 27.53
C ASN A 11 -53.79 -25.02 26.27
N GLU A 12 -55.03 -24.59 26.05
CA GLU A 12 -55.46 -23.86 24.84
C GLU A 12 -54.64 -22.59 24.55
N LYS A 13 -54.11 -21.93 25.59
CA LYS A 13 -53.27 -20.72 25.42
C LYS A 13 -51.93 -21.01 24.72
N LYS A 14 -51.37 -22.21 24.89
CA LYS A 14 -50.12 -22.61 24.20
C LYS A 14 -50.34 -22.81 22.71
N TYR A 15 -51.47 -23.39 22.33
CA TYR A 15 -51.80 -23.60 20.92
C TYR A 15 -52.13 -22.28 20.24
N PHE A 16 -52.84 -21.37 20.91
CA PHE A 16 -53.12 -20.03 20.38
C PHE A 16 -51.84 -19.25 20.00
N PHE A 17 -50.81 -19.28 20.85
CA PHE A 17 -49.52 -18.67 20.55
C PHE A 17 -48.76 -19.37 19.40
N LEU A 18 -48.84 -20.71 19.33
CA LEU A 18 -48.25 -21.47 18.22
C LEU A 18 -48.91 -21.14 16.88
N TRP A 19 -50.25 -20.99 16.85
CA TRP A 19 -51.00 -20.61 15.65
C TRP A 19 -50.65 -19.20 15.17
N ILE A 20 -50.47 -18.23 16.08
CA ILE A 20 -50.04 -16.87 15.74
C ILE A 20 -48.62 -16.87 15.15
N LEU A 21 -47.71 -17.65 15.73
CA LEU A 21 -46.33 -17.74 15.24
C LEU A 21 -46.26 -18.35 13.82
N THR A 22 -47.05 -19.41 13.56
CA THR A 22 -47.14 -20.01 12.22
C THR A 22 -47.73 -19.07 11.18
N LEU A 23 -48.73 -18.25 11.55
CA LEU A 23 -49.32 -17.24 10.66
C LEU A 23 -48.31 -16.12 10.32
N LEU A 24 -47.54 -15.66 11.32
CA LEU A 24 -46.49 -14.66 11.12
C LEU A 24 -45.37 -15.15 10.18
N ILE A 25 -44.96 -16.42 10.32
CA ILE A 25 -43.95 -17.02 9.43
C ILE A 25 -44.48 -17.14 7.99
N LEU A 26 -45.75 -17.52 7.80
CA LEU A 26 -46.37 -17.60 6.47
C LEU A 26 -46.46 -16.23 5.78
N VAL A 27 -46.75 -15.15 6.51
CA VAL A 27 -46.76 -13.78 5.94
C VAL A 27 -45.36 -13.33 5.53
N ILE A 28 -44.33 -13.65 6.31
CA ILE A 28 -42.94 -13.29 5.98
C ILE A 28 -42.45 -14.05 4.73
N VAL A 29 -42.75 -15.35 4.62
CA VAL A 29 -42.37 -16.16 3.45
C VAL A 29 -43.12 -15.71 2.19
N ALA A 30 -44.40 -15.37 2.30
CA ALA A 30 -45.17 -14.80 1.20
C ALA A 30 -44.63 -13.41 0.77
N GLY A 31 -44.18 -12.58 1.71
CA GLY A 31 -43.56 -11.28 1.43
C GLY A 31 -42.22 -11.38 0.67
N ILE A 32 -41.39 -12.37 1.02
CA ILE A 32 -40.11 -12.63 0.34
C ILE A 32 -40.33 -13.16 -1.08
N GLY A 33 -41.36 -14.01 -1.29
CA GLY A 33 -41.75 -14.50 -2.61
C GLY A 33 -42.22 -13.39 -3.56
N VAL A 34 -43.03 -12.45 -3.07
CA VAL A 34 -43.53 -11.31 -3.86
C VAL A 34 -42.42 -10.30 -4.17
N PHE A 35 -41.47 -10.07 -3.25
CA PHE A 35 -40.32 -9.18 -3.50
C PHE A 35 -39.38 -9.70 -4.60
N ASN A 36 -39.16 -11.02 -4.67
CA ASN A 36 -38.32 -11.62 -5.71
C ASN A 36 -39.02 -11.66 -7.08
N ILE A 37 -40.35 -11.81 -7.12
CA ILE A 37 -41.14 -11.76 -8.37
C ILE A 37 -41.21 -10.32 -8.91
N LEU A 38 -41.24 -9.31 -8.04
CA LEU A 38 -41.23 -7.90 -8.45
C LEU A 38 -39.84 -7.41 -8.92
N LYS A 39 -38.74 -8.03 -8.47
CA LYS A 39 -37.39 -7.76 -9.01
C LYS A 39 -37.07 -8.55 -10.29
N GLY A 40 -37.78 -9.64 -10.57
CA GLY A 40 -37.53 -10.52 -11.72
C GLY A 40 -38.13 -10.08 -13.05
N LYS A 41 -38.77 -8.91 -13.13
CA LYS A 41 -39.49 -8.44 -14.33
C LYS A 41 -39.07 -7.02 -14.75
N SER A 42 -37.76 -6.79 -14.83
CA SER A 42 -37.20 -5.70 -15.64
C SER A 42 -36.90 -6.26 -17.03
N SER A 43 -37.90 -6.18 -17.91
CA SER A 43 -37.75 -6.48 -19.33
C SER A 43 -36.73 -5.55 -19.94
N GLY A 44 -35.78 -6.14 -20.66
CA GLY A 44 -34.69 -5.43 -21.31
C GLY A 44 -35.17 -4.42 -22.35
N THR A 45 -34.70 -3.19 -22.18
CA THR A 45 -34.29 -2.35 -23.31
C THR A 45 -32.77 -2.50 -23.39
N LYS A 46 -32.29 -3.26 -24.38
CA LYS A 46 -30.87 -3.27 -24.75
C LYS A 46 -30.50 -1.88 -25.25
N SER A 47 -29.97 -1.06 -24.35
CA SER A 47 -29.12 0.06 -24.73
C SER A 47 -27.74 -0.52 -25.02
N ASN A 48 -27.36 -0.57 -26.30
CA ASN A 48 -26.04 -1.02 -26.78
C ASN A 48 -24.90 -0.06 -26.39
N THR A 49 -25.09 0.83 -25.40
CA THR A 49 -24.11 1.87 -25.03
C THR A 49 -23.16 1.41 -23.91
N SER A 50 -23.46 0.31 -23.19
CA SER A 50 -22.62 -0.16 -22.07
C SER A 50 -21.52 -1.15 -22.45
N GLU A 51 -21.64 -1.87 -23.57
CA GLU A 51 -20.58 -2.78 -24.04
C GLU A 51 -19.39 -2.03 -24.65
N GLN A 52 -19.65 -0.91 -25.34
CA GLN A 52 -18.61 -0.09 -25.97
C GLN A 52 -17.82 0.78 -24.98
N ALA A 53 -18.48 1.25 -23.91
CA ALA A 53 -17.83 2.00 -22.84
C ALA A 53 -16.92 1.11 -21.96
N ASN A 54 -17.33 -0.14 -21.70
CA ASN A 54 -16.53 -1.11 -20.94
C ASN A 54 -15.33 -1.65 -21.75
N SER A 55 -15.42 -1.72 -23.08
CA SER A 55 -14.28 -2.15 -23.91
C SER A 55 -13.22 -1.06 -24.06
N ALA A 56 -13.63 0.22 -24.19
CA ALA A 56 -12.71 1.34 -24.28
C ALA A 56 -11.97 1.57 -22.95
N ASP A 57 -12.70 1.57 -21.82
CA ASP A 57 -12.11 1.73 -20.48
C ASP A 57 -11.09 0.63 -20.15
N ASN A 58 -11.36 -0.63 -20.55
CA ASN A 58 -10.42 -1.73 -20.38
C ASN A 58 -9.19 -1.64 -21.30
N SER A 59 -9.33 -1.13 -22.52
CA SER A 59 -8.20 -0.88 -23.43
C SER A 59 -7.28 0.21 -22.88
N GLU A 60 -7.85 1.31 -22.39
CA GLU A 60 -7.12 2.45 -21.84
C GLU A 60 -6.37 2.09 -20.55
N ILE A 61 -7.01 1.34 -19.64
CA ILE A 61 -6.34 0.82 -18.43
C ILE A 61 -5.16 -0.08 -18.81
N SER A 62 -5.29 -0.87 -19.89
CA SER A 62 -4.19 -1.70 -20.38
C SER A 62 -3.02 -0.86 -20.91
N GLU A 63 -3.27 0.31 -21.50
CA GLU A 63 -2.22 1.23 -21.95
C GLU A 63 -1.52 1.89 -20.77
N PHE A 64 -2.26 2.41 -19.78
CA PHE A 64 -1.67 2.94 -18.56
C PHE A 64 -0.83 1.89 -17.84
N LYS A 65 -1.31 0.65 -17.76
CA LYS A 65 -0.56 -0.42 -17.11
C LYS A 65 0.78 -0.68 -17.81
N LYS A 66 0.81 -0.67 -19.15
CA LYS A 66 2.07 -0.84 -19.91
C LYS A 66 3.03 0.33 -19.69
N ALA A 67 2.50 1.56 -19.66
CA ALA A 67 3.32 2.76 -19.48
C ALA A 67 3.87 2.92 -18.05
N LEU A 68 3.04 2.60 -17.04
CA LEU A 68 3.34 2.82 -15.62
C LEU A 68 4.03 1.65 -14.94
N LEU A 69 3.71 0.44 -15.39
CA LEU A 69 4.13 -0.82 -14.77
C LEU A 69 4.63 -1.79 -15.86
N PRO A 70 5.68 -1.40 -16.61
CA PRO A 70 6.27 -2.27 -17.63
C PRO A 70 6.70 -3.61 -17.00
N ALA A 71 6.54 -4.71 -17.74
CA ALA A 71 6.76 -6.06 -17.22
C ALA A 71 8.24 -6.31 -16.87
N GLU A 72 9.13 -5.71 -17.64
CA GLU A 72 10.58 -5.68 -17.47
C GLU A 72 11.03 -4.80 -16.30
N GLY A 73 10.14 -3.96 -15.76
CA GLY A 73 10.45 -3.01 -14.71
C GLY A 73 11.12 -1.72 -15.20
N ILE A 74 11.55 -0.91 -14.24
CA ILE A 74 12.21 0.38 -14.49
C ILE A 74 13.53 0.42 -13.73
N ILE A 75 14.59 0.85 -14.42
CA ILE A 75 15.90 1.11 -13.81
C ILE A 75 15.80 2.42 -13.02
N LEU A 76 16.03 2.35 -11.71
CA LEU A 76 16.11 3.52 -10.84
C LEU A 76 17.51 4.16 -10.96
N PRO A 77 17.61 5.50 -11.04
CA PRO A 77 18.88 6.22 -11.20
C PRO A 77 19.69 6.30 -9.89
N VAL A 78 19.78 5.19 -9.14
CA VAL A 78 20.61 5.06 -7.95
C VAL A 78 21.39 3.75 -7.98
N ARG A 79 22.67 3.82 -7.64
CA ARG A 79 23.51 2.63 -7.43
C ARG A 79 23.32 2.08 -6.03
N TRP A 80 23.20 0.76 -5.91
CA TRP A 80 23.01 0.09 -4.62
C TRP A 80 24.33 -0.27 -3.91
N ASN A 81 25.39 -0.58 -4.67
CA ASN A 81 26.70 -0.99 -4.16
C ASN A 81 26.60 -2.13 -3.14
N ASP A 82 27.00 -1.90 -1.88
CA ASP A 82 27.09 -2.88 -0.80
C ASP A 82 26.07 -2.66 0.32
N LEU A 83 25.04 -1.83 0.10
CA LEU A 83 24.11 -1.41 1.16
C LEU A 83 23.39 -2.59 1.81
N GLY A 84 22.97 -3.60 1.05
CA GLY A 84 22.33 -4.79 1.60
C GLY A 84 23.24 -5.55 2.57
N LYS A 85 24.50 -5.76 2.17
CA LYS A 85 25.52 -6.40 3.00
C LYS A 85 25.76 -5.60 4.29
N ARG A 86 25.86 -4.28 4.20
CA ARG A 86 26.05 -3.43 5.38
C ARG A 86 24.84 -3.48 6.32
N LEU A 87 23.63 -3.56 5.79
CA LEU A 87 22.39 -3.70 6.58
C LEU A 87 22.33 -5.03 7.33
N THR A 88 22.81 -6.13 6.74
CA THR A 88 22.84 -7.46 7.39
C THR A 88 23.97 -7.59 8.41
N GLU A 89 25.15 -7.07 8.11
CA GLU A 89 26.32 -7.05 9.00
C GLU A 89 26.06 -6.25 10.27
N THR A 90 25.43 -5.08 10.14
CA THR A 90 25.08 -4.22 11.28
C THR A 90 23.84 -4.69 12.05
N GLY A 91 23.15 -5.71 11.55
CA GLY A 91 21.98 -6.31 12.21
C GLY A 91 20.67 -5.53 12.04
N VAL A 92 20.64 -4.47 11.22
CA VAL A 92 19.39 -3.80 10.84
C VAL A 92 18.46 -4.80 10.16
N ILE A 93 19.04 -5.68 9.34
CA ILE A 93 18.41 -6.87 8.80
C ILE A 93 19.04 -8.12 9.45
N ASP A 94 18.20 -8.94 10.04
CA ASP A 94 18.46 -10.34 10.32
C ASP A 94 18.14 -11.14 9.05
N GLU A 95 19.19 -11.55 8.36
CA GLU A 95 19.12 -12.27 7.09
C GLU A 95 18.23 -13.51 7.18
N GLN A 96 18.35 -14.29 8.26
CA GLN A 96 17.59 -15.54 8.41
C GLN A 96 16.10 -15.26 8.53
N LYS A 97 15.73 -14.21 9.27
CA LYS A 97 14.33 -13.79 9.38
C LYS A 97 13.79 -13.27 8.05
N LEU A 98 14.60 -12.49 7.31
CA LEU A 98 14.21 -12.00 5.99
C LEU A 98 13.97 -13.16 5.01
N ILE A 99 14.91 -14.10 4.89
CA ILE A 99 14.77 -15.29 4.03
C ILE A 99 13.52 -16.08 4.39
N ALA A 100 13.28 -16.33 5.68
CA ALA A 100 12.10 -17.09 6.12
C ALA A 100 10.77 -16.45 5.69
N ILE A 101 10.69 -15.12 5.64
CA ILE A 101 9.51 -14.41 5.12
C ILE A 101 9.35 -14.61 3.61
N TYR A 102 10.45 -14.56 2.86
CA TYR A 102 10.42 -14.65 1.40
C TYR A 102 10.29 -16.07 0.88
N ASP A 103 10.75 -17.09 1.60
CA ASP A 103 10.49 -18.50 1.28
C ASP A 103 8.99 -18.78 1.21
N GLN A 104 8.19 -18.17 2.09
CA GLN A 104 6.72 -18.27 2.06
C GLN A 104 6.08 -17.49 0.90
N ARG A 105 6.86 -16.69 0.17
CA ARG A 105 6.44 -15.82 -0.95
C ARG A 105 7.02 -16.26 -2.30
N GLY A 106 7.61 -17.46 -2.38
CA GLY A 106 8.23 -18.00 -3.59
C GLY A 106 9.76 -17.90 -3.63
N GLY A 107 10.39 -17.51 -2.52
CA GLY A 107 11.84 -17.37 -2.38
C GLY A 107 12.38 -16.02 -2.88
N LEU A 108 13.66 -15.77 -2.58
CA LEU A 108 14.42 -14.65 -3.17
C LEU A 108 14.93 -15.04 -4.55
N SER A 109 14.78 -14.15 -5.53
CA SER A 109 15.43 -14.30 -6.85
C SER A 109 16.95 -14.17 -6.73
N GLU A 110 17.67 -14.53 -7.79
CA GLU A 110 19.13 -14.33 -7.82
C GLU A 110 19.48 -12.83 -7.77
N GLU A 111 18.67 -11.98 -8.37
CA GLU A 111 18.81 -10.52 -8.29
C GLU A 111 18.58 -10.01 -6.87
N ASP A 112 17.58 -10.51 -6.15
CA ASP A 112 17.32 -10.13 -4.76
C ASP A 112 18.48 -10.55 -3.84
N LYS A 113 19.05 -11.74 -4.07
CA LYS A 113 20.23 -12.21 -3.34
C LYS A 113 21.44 -11.31 -3.60
N LYS A 114 21.69 -10.89 -4.84
CA LYS A 114 22.77 -9.94 -5.16
C LYS A 114 22.60 -8.63 -4.40
N LEU A 115 21.39 -8.08 -4.36
CA LEU A 115 21.10 -6.87 -3.58
C LEU A 115 21.36 -7.06 -2.08
N LEU A 116 21.22 -8.28 -1.55
CA LEU A 116 21.44 -8.58 -0.14
C LEU A 116 22.91 -8.86 0.22
N TYR A 117 23.68 -9.48 -0.69
CA TYR A 117 25.01 -10.03 -0.38
C TYR A 117 26.18 -9.40 -1.13
N ASP A 118 25.97 -8.95 -2.38
CA ASP A 118 27.06 -8.47 -3.22
C ASP A 118 27.46 -7.04 -2.82
N SER A 119 28.70 -6.67 -3.16
CA SER A 119 29.28 -5.36 -2.83
C SER A 119 29.34 -4.36 -3.99
N ASP A 120 29.16 -4.82 -5.24
CA ASP A 120 29.25 -3.98 -6.44
C ASP A 120 27.94 -4.00 -7.25
N ASN A 121 26.81 -3.84 -6.54
CA ASN A 121 25.53 -3.73 -7.20
C ASN A 121 25.43 -2.40 -7.98
N GLY A 122 25.02 -2.49 -9.24
CA GLY A 122 24.74 -1.34 -10.08
C GLY A 122 23.44 -0.63 -9.73
N ASN A 123 22.76 -0.14 -10.77
CA ASN A 123 21.46 0.49 -10.61
C ASN A 123 20.38 -0.53 -10.23
N ILE A 124 19.47 -0.13 -9.33
CA ILE A 124 18.35 -0.98 -8.91
C ILE A 124 17.31 -1.05 -10.03
N ILE A 125 16.73 -2.22 -10.26
CA ILE A 125 15.58 -2.39 -11.16
C ILE A 125 14.36 -2.69 -10.29
N ILE A 126 13.32 -1.85 -10.38
CA ILE A 126 12.03 -2.10 -9.73
C ILE A 126 11.06 -2.75 -10.73
N THR A 127 10.45 -3.85 -10.30
CA THR A 127 9.46 -4.62 -11.05
C THR A 127 8.23 -4.83 -10.17
N ALA A 128 7.11 -5.26 -10.76
CA ALA A 128 5.96 -5.71 -9.97
C ALA A 128 6.31 -6.92 -9.08
N GLN A 129 7.33 -7.70 -9.46
CA GLN A 129 7.74 -8.90 -8.76
C GLN A 129 8.56 -8.60 -7.51
N ASN A 130 9.52 -7.68 -7.58
CA ASN A 130 10.43 -7.39 -6.48
C ASN A 130 10.09 -6.11 -5.69
N SER A 131 9.04 -5.37 -6.05
CA SER A 131 8.71 -4.08 -5.40
C SER A 131 8.56 -4.17 -3.87
N GLY A 132 8.01 -5.28 -3.36
CA GLY A 132 7.90 -5.53 -1.91
C GLY A 132 9.25 -5.85 -1.24
N PHE A 133 10.17 -6.52 -1.95
CA PHE A 133 11.52 -6.78 -1.46
C PHE A 133 12.34 -5.48 -1.40
N LEU A 134 12.29 -4.68 -2.46
CA LEU A 134 12.92 -3.36 -2.49
C LEU A 134 12.34 -2.44 -1.41
N LEU A 135 11.04 -2.49 -1.16
CA LEU A 135 10.43 -1.75 -0.05
C LEU A 135 11.08 -2.14 1.27
N ASN A 136 11.27 -3.42 1.56
CA ASN A 136 11.86 -3.86 2.83
C ASN A 136 13.34 -3.48 2.96
N LEU A 137 14.13 -3.56 1.87
CA LEU A 137 15.52 -3.08 1.88
C LEU A 137 15.61 -1.57 2.13
N LEU A 138 14.77 -0.80 1.44
CA LEU A 138 14.73 0.65 1.59
C LEU A 138 14.15 1.06 2.95
N TRP A 139 13.22 0.30 3.51
CA TRP A 139 12.72 0.47 4.87
C TRP A 139 13.85 0.27 5.88
N ALA A 140 14.60 -0.82 5.77
CA ALA A 140 15.78 -1.06 6.61
C ALA A 140 16.79 0.12 6.52
N LEU A 141 17.07 0.56 5.30
CA LEU A 141 17.96 1.70 5.05
C LEU A 141 17.43 2.98 5.70
N GLY A 142 16.16 3.31 5.51
CA GLY A 142 15.52 4.48 6.09
C GLY A 142 15.52 4.46 7.62
N LEU A 143 15.19 3.30 8.21
CA LEU A 143 15.19 3.08 9.66
C LEU A 143 16.59 3.20 10.25
N GLY A 144 17.56 2.51 9.64
CA GLY A 144 18.88 2.31 10.20
C GLY A 144 19.84 3.48 9.97
N ASN A 145 19.68 4.22 8.87
CA ASN A 145 20.56 5.33 8.55
C ASN A 145 20.32 6.53 9.47
N LYS A 146 21.40 7.06 10.04
CA LYS A 146 21.38 8.23 10.91
C LYS A 146 20.90 9.44 10.12
N ASN A 147 19.76 9.99 10.51
CA ASN A 147 19.15 11.13 9.83
C ASN A 147 18.42 12.09 10.80
N PRO A 148 18.60 13.42 10.67
CA PRO A 148 17.87 14.41 11.45
C PRO A 148 16.33 14.31 11.37
N VAL A 149 15.76 13.83 10.26
CA VAL A 149 14.31 13.60 10.15
C VAL A 149 13.82 12.62 11.22
N LEU A 150 14.62 11.61 11.56
CA LEU A 150 14.28 10.63 12.57
C LEU A 150 14.57 11.10 14.00
N GLU A 151 15.57 11.98 14.18
CA GLU A 151 16.01 12.46 15.50
C GLU A 151 15.30 13.74 15.95
N LYS A 152 14.75 14.51 15.02
CA LYS A 152 14.16 15.84 15.28
C LYS A 152 12.82 16.04 14.58
N GLY A 153 12.42 15.12 13.70
CA GLY A 153 11.17 15.22 12.95
C GLY A 153 9.94 14.75 13.73
N PRO A 154 8.80 14.62 13.05
CA PRO A 154 7.48 14.46 13.67
C PRO A 154 7.31 13.20 14.55
N MET A 155 8.09 12.14 14.30
CA MET A 155 8.07 10.93 15.14
C MET A 155 8.59 11.17 16.56
N GLN A 156 9.33 12.25 16.78
CA GLN A 156 9.84 12.64 18.10
C GLN A 156 8.89 13.56 18.87
N ASP A 157 7.72 13.91 18.30
CA ASP A 157 6.74 14.73 19.00
C ASP A 157 6.30 14.02 20.29
N PRO A 158 6.42 14.68 21.47
CA PRO A 158 6.10 14.07 22.77
C PRO A 158 4.68 13.50 22.85
N LYS A 159 3.73 13.99 22.04
CA LYS A 159 2.36 13.45 22.02
C LYS A 159 2.29 11.97 21.65
N TYR A 160 3.29 11.46 20.92
CA TYR A 160 3.37 10.06 20.51
C TYR A 160 4.04 9.15 21.54
N LYS A 161 4.64 9.73 22.59
CA LYS A 161 5.28 8.99 23.71
C LYS A 161 6.45 8.07 23.30
N GLY A 162 7.07 8.35 22.15
CA GLY A 162 8.20 7.59 21.63
C GLY A 162 8.01 7.19 20.16
N ALA A 163 9.14 6.97 19.49
CA ALA A 163 9.15 6.56 18.09
C ALA A 163 8.98 5.03 17.92
N ASP A 164 8.96 4.24 18.99
CA ASP A 164 8.95 2.77 19.01
C ASP A 164 7.62 2.13 18.59
N ARG A 165 6.54 2.91 18.56
CA ARG A 165 5.16 2.40 18.36
C ARG A 165 4.59 2.62 16.98
N PHE A 166 5.35 3.28 16.10
CA PHE A 166 4.94 3.50 14.73
C PHE A 166 5.04 2.22 13.93
N ALA A 167 4.25 2.10 12.85
CA ALA A 167 4.31 0.93 11.99
C ALA A 167 5.70 0.76 11.35
N SER A 168 6.43 1.86 11.12
CA SER A 168 7.81 1.83 10.61
C SER A 168 8.86 1.33 11.60
N THR A 169 8.57 1.27 12.89
CA THR A 169 9.53 0.87 13.94
C THR A 169 9.04 -0.37 14.67
N GLY A 170 7.86 -0.31 15.29
CA GLY A 170 7.23 -1.45 15.96
C GLY A 170 6.83 -2.58 15.00
N GLY A 171 6.62 -2.26 13.71
CA GLY A 171 6.40 -3.26 12.66
C GLY A 171 7.69 -3.87 12.10
N TRP A 172 8.88 -3.37 12.45
CA TRP A 172 10.14 -3.90 11.97
C TRP A 172 10.63 -5.04 12.87
N SER A 173 10.16 -6.26 12.58
CA SER A 173 10.39 -7.47 13.38
C SER A 173 11.67 -8.25 13.00
N ILE A 174 12.32 -7.85 11.92
CA ILE A 174 13.44 -8.56 11.31
C ILE A 174 14.81 -7.95 11.59
N ALA A 175 14.96 -7.20 12.67
CA ALA A 175 16.28 -6.81 13.17
C ALA A 175 16.93 -7.91 14.02
N LYS A 176 18.25 -7.87 14.15
CA LYS A 176 18.99 -8.56 15.21
C LYS A 176 18.87 -7.72 16.49
N GLY A 177 18.01 -8.13 17.41
CA GLY A 177 17.60 -7.28 18.55
C GLY A 177 16.30 -6.55 18.23
N ASN A 178 16.13 -5.33 18.75
CA ASN A 178 14.94 -4.52 18.52
C ASN A 178 15.17 -3.46 17.43
N ALA A 179 14.12 -3.06 16.71
CA ALA A 179 14.21 -1.99 15.71
C ALA A 179 14.84 -0.69 16.26
N MET A 180 14.51 -0.33 17.51
CA MET A 180 15.05 0.86 18.17
C MET A 180 16.55 0.76 18.50
N ASP A 181 17.13 -0.43 18.51
CA ASP A 181 18.58 -0.61 18.64
C ASP A 181 19.33 -0.13 17.39
N HIS A 182 18.62 0.06 16.27
CA HIS A 182 19.15 0.49 14.98
C HIS A 182 18.60 1.83 14.49
N TYR A 183 17.49 2.31 15.07
CA TYR A 183 16.81 3.55 14.67
C TYR A 183 17.76 4.76 14.63
N SER A 184 17.98 5.32 13.44
CA SER A 184 18.86 6.47 13.19
C SER A 184 20.28 6.33 13.76
N LYS A 185 20.86 5.11 13.72
CA LYS A 185 22.11 4.81 14.43
C LYS A 185 23.34 4.70 13.52
N HIS A 186 23.16 4.17 12.32
CA HIS A 186 24.25 3.76 11.45
C HIS A 186 24.55 4.81 10.39
N LYS A 187 25.80 4.94 9.94
CA LYS A 187 26.17 5.88 8.87
C LYS A 187 26.30 5.15 7.54
N PHE A 188 25.18 4.61 7.03
CA PHE A 188 25.16 4.00 5.71
C PHE A 188 25.42 5.03 4.61
N ILE A 189 24.76 6.18 4.75
CA ILE A 189 24.81 7.32 3.86
C ILE A 189 25.07 8.57 4.71
N THR A 190 26.06 9.38 4.32
CA THR A 190 26.32 10.69 4.93
C THR A 190 25.96 11.77 3.93
N LEU A 191 25.00 12.62 4.28
CA LEU A 191 24.56 13.75 3.46
C LEU A 191 25.28 15.02 3.85
N THR A 192 25.60 15.86 2.86
CA THR A 192 25.97 17.25 3.10
C THR A 192 24.75 18.04 3.60
N PRO A 193 24.94 19.22 4.22
CA PRO A 193 23.83 20.07 4.65
C PRO A 193 22.83 20.35 3.52
N THR A 194 23.30 20.70 2.32
CA THR A 194 22.45 20.96 1.16
C THR A 194 21.69 19.71 0.69
N GLN A 195 22.32 18.53 0.72
CA GLN A 195 21.64 17.27 0.39
C GLN A 195 20.56 16.93 1.43
N GLN A 196 20.85 17.15 2.73
CA GLN A 196 19.87 16.93 3.79
C GLN A 196 18.67 17.89 3.68
N GLU A 197 18.92 19.18 3.41
CA GLU A 197 17.85 20.15 3.16
C GLU A 197 16.97 19.75 1.97
N LEU A 198 17.58 19.23 0.91
CA LEU A 198 16.84 18.71 -0.25
C LEU A 198 15.96 17.50 0.13
N VAL A 199 16.48 16.54 0.89
CA VAL A 199 15.70 15.39 1.40
C VAL A 199 14.52 15.86 2.25
N GLU A 200 14.72 16.82 3.16
CA GLU A 200 13.65 17.36 3.99
C GLU A 200 12.59 18.10 3.15
N LYS A 201 13.02 18.91 2.18
CA LYS A 201 12.12 19.63 1.28
C LYS A 201 11.24 18.66 0.48
N VAL A 202 11.86 17.65 -0.13
CA VAL A 202 11.17 16.68 -1.00
C VAL A 202 10.26 15.76 -0.18
N SER A 203 10.74 15.23 0.94
CA SER A 203 9.96 14.32 1.79
C SER A 203 8.70 14.97 2.40
N LYS A 204 8.68 16.29 2.60
CA LYS A 204 7.48 17.02 3.07
C LYS A 204 6.34 17.01 2.05
N ASN A 205 6.63 16.85 0.77
CA ASN A 205 5.64 16.88 -0.30
C ASN A 205 5.20 15.48 -0.76
N ILE A 206 5.92 14.41 -0.42
CA ILE A 206 5.61 13.06 -0.90
C ILE A 206 4.65 12.34 0.05
N TYR A 207 3.43 12.06 -0.44
CA TYR A 207 2.38 11.30 0.23
C TYR A 207 2.21 9.91 -0.40
N ARG A 208 1.39 9.08 0.24
CA ARG A 208 1.02 7.73 -0.19
C ARG A 208 -0.47 7.45 0.09
N PRO A 209 -1.19 6.77 -0.81
CA PRO A 209 -2.65 6.77 -0.84
C PRO A 209 -3.29 6.02 0.33
N CYS A 210 -2.50 5.40 1.21
CA CYS A 210 -2.94 4.66 2.39
C CYS A 210 -2.95 5.49 3.70
N CYS A 211 -2.34 6.68 3.75
CA CYS A 211 -2.32 7.50 4.98
C CYS A 211 -2.20 9.02 4.72
N GLY A 212 -2.39 9.83 5.77
CA GLY A 212 -2.44 11.30 5.67
C GLY A 212 -1.13 12.03 6.00
N ASN A 213 -0.11 11.33 6.46
CA ASN A 213 1.20 11.91 6.77
C ASN A 213 2.07 11.96 5.51
N SER A 214 3.01 12.91 5.38
CA SER A 214 4.01 12.90 4.30
C SER A 214 5.20 12.01 4.65
N THR A 215 6.14 11.81 3.73
CA THR A 215 7.38 11.03 3.93
C THR A 215 8.26 11.64 5.02
N TYR A 216 8.18 12.95 5.23
CA TYR A 216 8.84 13.64 6.35
C TYR A 216 8.35 13.16 7.73
N PHE A 217 7.17 12.55 7.79
CA PHE A 217 6.70 11.79 8.94
C PHE A 217 6.64 10.29 8.56
N PRO A 218 7.79 9.57 8.66
CA PRO A 218 7.93 8.19 8.18
C PRO A 218 7.37 7.19 9.20
N ASP A 219 6.10 7.31 9.56
CA ASP A 219 5.38 6.51 10.56
C ASP A 219 4.98 5.09 10.11
N CYS A 220 5.16 4.79 8.83
CA CYS A 220 4.87 3.48 8.23
C CYS A 220 6.03 3.01 7.35
N ASN A 221 6.02 1.72 7.03
CA ASN A 221 7.02 1.09 6.17
C ASN A 221 7.25 1.84 4.85
N HIS A 222 6.20 2.24 4.13
CA HIS A 222 6.33 2.98 2.86
C HIS A 222 6.97 4.36 3.04
N GLY A 223 6.60 5.09 4.10
CA GLY A 223 7.19 6.39 4.40
C GLY A 223 8.66 6.27 4.79
N MET A 224 9.01 5.28 5.62
CA MET A 224 10.40 5.01 6.00
C MET A 224 11.23 4.54 4.81
N ALA A 225 10.69 3.68 3.95
CA ALA A 225 11.34 3.22 2.73
C ALA A 225 11.60 4.38 1.76
N MET A 226 10.59 5.23 1.53
CA MET A 226 10.77 6.42 0.69
C MET A 226 11.82 7.37 1.29
N LEU A 227 11.84 7.58 2.60
CA LEU A 227 12.89 8.38 3.25
C LEU A 227 14.29 7.77 3.02
N GLY A 228 14.46 6.45 3.15
CA GLY A 228 15.72 5.77 2.84
C GLY A 228 16.15 5.95 1.38
N PHE A 229 15.20 5.87 0.45
CA PHE A 229 15.43 6.07 -0.97
C PHE A 229 15.84 7.52 -1.31
N LEU A 230 15.15 8.52 -0.76
CA LEU A 230 15.49 9.93 -0.97
C LEU A 230 16.90 10.27 -0.43
N GLN A 231 17.29 9.68 0.70
CA GLN A 231 18.67 9.81 1.21
C GLN A 231 19.69 9.24 0.22
N LEU A 232 19.43 8.06 -0.34
CA LEU A 232 20.31 7.45 -1.34
C LEU A 232 20.44 8.33 -2.59
N MET A 233 19.32 8.82 -3.12
CA MET A 233 19.29 9.69 -4.30
C MET A 233 20.06 11.00 -4.07
N ALA A 234 19.81 11.67 -2.94
CA ALA A 234 20.47 12.93 -2.61
C ALA A 234 21.98 12.73 -2.44
N SER A 235 22.42 11.63 -1.81
CA SER A 235 23.84 11.31 -1.65
C SER A 235 24.59 11.13 -2.97
N GLN A 236 23.86 10.73 -4.02
CA GLN A 236 24.37 10.53 -5.38
C GLN A 236 24.19 11.78 -6.27
N GLY A 237 23.83 12.92 -5.68
CA GLY A 237 23.79 14.21 -6.37
C GLY A 237 22.54 14.45 -7.22
N MET A 238 21.46 13.71 -6.96
CA MET A 238 20.22 13.86 -7.74
C MET A 238 19.53 15.21 -7.46
N ALA A 239 19.03 15.84 -8.52
CA ALA A 239 18.28 17.09 -8.44
C ALA A 239 16.83 16.88 -7.94
N GLU A 240 16.20 17.94 -7.42
CA GLU A 240 14.84 17.91 -6.87
C GLU A 240 13.81 17.31 -7.84
N GLU A 241 13.87 17.70 -9.12
CA GLU A 241 12.94 17.23 -10.16
C GLU A 241 13.03 15.72 -10.38
N GLU A 242 14.26 15.21 -10.55
CA GLU A 242 14.53 13.78 -10.70
C GLU A 242 14.14 13.01 -9.44
N MET A 243 14.25 13.63 -8.25
CA MET A 243 13.77 13.04 -7.02
C MET A 243 12.26 12.80 -7.03
N TYR A 244 11.47 13.79 -7.45
CA TYR A 244 10.02 13.60 -7.57
C TYR A 244 9.63 12.61 -8.66
N LYS A 245 10.28 12.67 -9.83
CA LYS A 245 9.98 11.76 -10.95
C LYS A 245 10.24 10.30 -10.56
N THR A 246 11.37 10.03 -9.92
CA THR A 246 11.72 8.69 -9.49
C THR A 246 10.87 8.23 -8.30
N ALA A 247 10.56 9.13 -7.35
CA ALA A 247 9.65 8.81 -6.25
C ALA A 247 8.23 8.47 -6.75
N LEU A 248 7.74 9.14 -7.80
CA LEU A 248 6.46 8.82 -8.44
C LEU A 248 6.50 7.41 -9.04
N THR A 249 7.61 7.07 -9.69
CA THR A 249 7.83 5.71 -10.22
C THR A 249 7.76 4.67 -9.10
N VAL A 250 8.53 4.86 -8.02
CA VAL A 250 8.57 3.91 -6.90
C VAL A 250 7.20 3.77 -6.22
N ASN A 251 6.52 4.88 -5.95
CA ASN A 251 5.17 4.86 -5.40
C ASN A 251 4.17 4.16 -6.34
N THR A 252 4.32 4.30 -7.66
CA THR A 252 3.48 3.62 -8.65
C THR A 252 3.61 2.10 -8.54
N PHE A 253 4.83 1.57 -8.36
CA PHE A 253 5.04 0.13 -8.13
C PHE A 253 4.56 -0.36 -6.75
N TRP A 254 4.56 0.51 -5.74
CA TRP A 254 4.04 0.16 -4.40
C TRP A 254 2.52 0.25 -4.29
N PHE A 255 1.89 1.10 -5.09
CA PHE A 255 0.45 1.34 -5.09
C PHE A 255 -0.14 1.31 -6.51
N PRO A 256 -0.01 0.20 -7.25
CA PRO A 256 -0.34 0.14 -8.67
C PRO A 256 -1.79 0.56 -8.96
N ASP A 257 -2.74 0.05 -8.20
CA ASP A 257 -4.17 0.36 -8.34
C ASP A 257 -4.47 1.85 -8.14
N ALA A 258 -3.80 2.46 -7.16
CA ALA A 258 -4.01 3.87 -6.85
C ALA A 258 -3.46 4.75 -7.97
N TYR A 259 -2.26 4.47 -8.47
CA TYR A 259 -1.67 5.29 -9.53
C TYR A 259 -2.31 5.06 -10.90
N LEU A 260 -2.81 3.85 -11.20
CA LEU A 260 -3.67 3.63 -12.36
C LEU A 260 -4.99 4.41 -12.26
N THR A 261 -5.59 4.46 -11.07
CA THR A 261 -6.81 5.25 -10.82
C THR A 261 -6.54 6.76 -10.94
N ILE A 262 -5.40 7.24 -10.42
CA ILE A 262 -5.00 8.65 -10.54
C ILE A 262 -4.72 8.99 -12.02
N ALA A 263 -4.07 8.11 -12.77
CA ALA A 263 -3.85 8.31 -14.21
C ALA A 263 -5.17 8.46 -14.99
N LYS A 264 -6.15 7.59 -14.72
CA LYS A 264 -7.51 7.69 -15.26
C LYS A 264 -8.19 9.03 -14.89
N TYR A 265 -7.96 9.53 -13.69
CA TYR A 265 -8.46 10.84 -13.27
C TYR A 265 -7.86 11.99 -14.08
N PHE A 266 -6.55 12.01 -14.31
CA PHE A 266 -5.91 13.05 -15.13
C PHE A 266 -6.34 12.97 -16.60
N GLN A 267 -6.50 11.76 -17.13
CA GLN A 267 -7.02 11.55 -18.47
C GLN A 267 -8.46 12.09 -18.63
N LYS A 268 -9.35 11.87 -17.65
CA LYS A 268 -10.70 12.48 -17.62
C LYS A 268 -10.60 14.02 -17.66
N LYS A 269 -9.55 14.60 -17.08
CA LYS A 269 -9.24 16.04 -17.12
C LYS A 269 -8.47 16.48 -18.38
N LYS A 270 -8.28 15.57 -19.35
CA LYS A 270 -7.55 15.79 -20.61
C LYS A 270 -6.08 16.16 -20.41
N VAL A 271 -5.45 15.61 -19.37
CA VAL A 271 -4.02 15.72 -19.12
C VAL A 271 -3.41 14.33 -19.33
N ALA A 272 -2.47 14.22 -20.27
CA ALA A 272 -1.74 12.98 -20.51
C ALA A 272 -0.82 12.67 -19.32
N TRP A 273 -0.56 11.39 -19.03
CA TRP A 273 0.18 11.02 -17.82
C TRP A 273 1.62 11.54 -17.84
N GLU A 274 2.25 11.54 -19.00
CA GLU A 274 3.59 12.08 -19.26
C GLU A 274 3.70 13.59 -19.00
N ASP A 275 2.58 14.32 -19.09
CA ASP A 275 2.52 15.77 -18.85
C ASP A 275 2.20 16.11 -17.38
N VAL A 276 1.88 15.10 -16.56
CA VAL A 276 1.56 15.29 -15.16
C VAL A 276 2.80 15.66 -14.37
N ASN A 277 2.73 16.77 -13.63
CA ASN A 277 3.82 17.18 -12.75
C ASN A 277 3.99 16.19 -11.57
N PRO A 278 5.14 15.50 -11.42
CA PRO A 278 5.32 14.49 -10.37
C PRO A 278 5.21 15.05 -8.95
N LYS A 279 5.66 16.29 -8.71
CA LYS A 279 5.55 16.97 -7.42
C LYS A 279 4.08 17.18 -7.04
N ASN A 280 3.24 17.57 -7.99
CA ASN A 280 1.81 17.78 -7.73
C ASN A 280 1.13 16.45 -7.40
N VAL A 281 1.35 15.41 -8.21
CA VAL A 281 0.67 14.11 -7.99
C VAL A 281 1.12 13.41 -6.73
N LEU A 282 2.40 13.50 -6.35
CA LEU A 282 2.87 12.99 -5.07
C LEU A 282 2.34 13.78 -3.88
N GLY A 283 1.79 14.97 -4.11
CA GLY A 283 1.28 15.89 -3.10
C GLY A 283 0.04 15.40 -2.35
N LEU A 284 -0.33 16.19 -1.34
CA LEU A 284 -1.46 15.94 -0.45
C LEU A 284 -2.78 15.72 -1.22
N GLU A 285 -3.01 16.49 -2.28
CA GLU A 285 -4.29 16.53 -3.01
C GLU A 285 -4.61 15.24 -3.77
N TYR A 286 -3.59 14.47 -4.17
CA TYR A 286 -3.78 13.28 -5.01
C TYR A 286 -3.29 12.01 -4.32
N SER A 287 -2.11 12.06 -3.69
CA SER A 287 -1.47 10.86 -3.13
C SER A 287 -1.70 10.71 -1.63
N SER A 288 -2.36 11.60 -0.90
CA SER A 288 -2.72 11.28 0.50
C SER A 288 -3.96 10.39 0.57
N ALA A 289 -4.22 9.75 1.72
CA ALA A 289 -5.47 9.00 1.91
C ALA A 289 -6.74 9.83 1.60
N SER A 290 -6.78 11.09 2.04
CA SER A 290 -7.90 12.00 1.74
C SER A 290 -7.92 12.44 0.27
N GLY A 291 -6.76 12.75 -0.31
CA GLY A 291 -6.64 13.17 -1.70
C GLY A 291 -7.04 12.06 -2.66
N TYR A 292 -6.52 10.86 -2.45
CA TYR A 292 -6.87 9.68 -3.24
C TYR A 292 -8.36 9.33 -3.11
N LYS A 293 -8.94 9.48 -1.91
CA LYS A 293 -10.40 9.34 -1.72
C LYS A 293 -11.19 10.34 -2.58
N GLN A 294 -10.72 11.58 -2.70
CA GLN A 294 -11.34 12.59 -3.56
C GLN A 294 -11.19 12.24 -5.05
N VAL A 295 -10.06 11.68 -5.46
CA VAL A 295 -9.88 11.16 -6.83
C VAL A 295 -10.93 10.08 -7.14
N MET A 296 -11.17 9.15 -6.22
CA MET A 296 -12.14 8.07 -6.38
C MET A 296 -13.61 8.52 -6.41
N THR A 297 -13.94 9.77 -6.07
CA THR A 297 -15.30 10.29 -6.28
C THR A 297 -15.56 10.68 -7.74
N GLU A 298 -14.49 10.84 -8.52
CA GLU A 298 -14.53 11.35 -9.89
C GLU A 298 -14.29 10.26 -10.94
N VAL A 299 -13.66 9.15 -10.57
CA VAL A 299 -13.40 8.00 -11.44
C VAL A 299 -13.59 6.68 -10.70
N ASN A 300 -14.02 5.65 -11.42
CA ASN A 300 -14.10 4.30 -10.87
C ASN A 300 -12.69 3.77 -10.55
N PRO A 301 -12.46 3.21 -9.35
CA PRO A 301 -11.17 2.63 -8.99
C PRO A 301 -10.75 1.50 -9.94
N VAL A 302 -9.48 1.52 -10.33
CA VAL A 302 -8.86 0.42 -11.08
C VAL A 302 -8.46 -0.66 -10.09
N GLN A 303 -8.89 -1.89 -10.32
CA GLN A 303 -8.45 -3.07 -9.57
C GLN A 303 -7.49 -3.87 -10.44
N SER A 304 -6.19 -3.80 -10.15
CA SER A 304 -5.21 -4.71 -10.73
C SER A 304 -4.90 -5.81 -9.71
N GLN A 305 -4.60 -7.02 -10.18
CA GLN A 305 -4.23 -8.14 -9.29
C GLN A 305 -2.82 -7.97 -8.64
N GLY A 306 -2.30 -6.74 -8.51
CA GLY A 306 -0.86 -6.44 -8.40
C GLY A 306 -0.33 -5.98 -7.05
N GLY A 307 -1.14 -5.84 -6.00
CA GLY A 307 -0.64 -5.41 -4.68
C GLY A 307 0.07 -6.53 -3.92
N LYS A 308 1.40 -6.58 -3.96
CA LYS A 308 2.19 -7.54 -3.15
C LYS A 308 2.23 -7.16 -1.67
N ARG A 309 2.45 -8.14 -0.80
CA ARG A 309 2.52 -7.95 0.66
C ARG A 309 3.74 -7.10 1.03
N CYS A 310 3.49 -5.93 1.63
CA CYS A 310 4.54 -4.98 2.03
C CYS A 310 5.06 -5.14 3.48
N GLY A 311 4.51 -6.09 4.25
CA GLY A 311 4.92 -6.32 5.65
C GLY A 311 6.13 -7.24 5.77
N VAL A 312 6.77 -7.21 6.94
CA VAL A 312 7.77 -8.19 7.41
C VAL A 312 7.23 -8.95 8.61
#